data_AF-A0A0A1TZW6-F1
#
_entry.id   AF-A0A0A1TZW6-F1
#
_cell.length_a   1.000
_cell.length_b   1.000
_cell.length_c   1.000
_cell.angle_alpha   90.00
_cell.angle_beta   90.00
_cell.angle_gamma   90.00
#
_symmetry.space_group_name_H-M   'P 1'
#
loop_
_entity.id
_entity.type
_entity.pdbx_description
1 polymer ?
#
loop_
_entity_poly.entity_id
_entity_poly.type
_entity_poly.pdbx_seq_one_letter_code
_entity_poly.pdbx_strand_id
1 'polypeptide(L)'
;MSQTNNPFFKTSIFWKLCCVYDHIVVHTLIRYCSTTSNEFWDALRDILDASGILYSVLADELREEVMNTKPHTLFRVNSGPTSLLSSVFRKEMASLMERHVNPIIHSCNTDDIQLDSPDEHVRTKSIDTVTKYINIHITRFQQMASEIPENLRSIFGIVRDTVDEIFPDSGVSTQILSALFFHKIITPAIITPTKFCSSISTPTDKGRQTLMLLSKIYQTFVNQSDEPFPKEINLHVFNDAIVSEYKRVHDMLDLLSSSTTLPEYHFNKVVSSQLLLRRVPPIITSLESLKPAAVSAIIQPFIDTGFKNLAENLLALTNINIYQKDLAKLDLKKPKDVGIFYDESEELCYTAVIRGYEDTVNMYQKKINKLTEEIFKLNQVIERLDAPIEPKSLVNMNTSPSLTPRKEEKESTKTVNIQEFYISEKIPDEIRCRLITLTSKENQIYDFITKSESTTVLGKCEKFLGVYQKASKCKIEDDAPKISQKDKDKEIKDKDKKDKEKAVAKNKKTCLGILKEAHDNREALMSHLEDTKLTQRIVALTGILDDIIFIFN
;
A
#
# COMPACT_ATOMS: atom_id res chain seq x y z
N MET A 1 -9.47 -0.88 -31.05
CA MET A 1 -8.97 -1.97 -30.19
C MET A 1 -9.54 -1.72 -28.81
N SER A 2 -10.23 -2.69 -28.20
CA SER A 2 -10.84 -2.50 -26.88
C SER A 2 -9.76 -2.15 -25.85
N GLN A 3 -10.01 -1.17 -24.99
CA GLN A 3 -9.06 -0.74 -23.93
C GLN A 3 -8.61 -1.91 -23.03
N THR A 4 -9.41 -2.98 -22.97
CA THR A 4 -9.16 -4.22 -22.24
C THR A 4 -7.92 -5.02 -22.67
N ASN A 5 -7.40 -4.81 -23.89
CA ASN A 5 -6.18 -5.50 -24.35
C ASN A 5 -4.88 -4.72 -24.07
N ASN A 6 -4.95 -3.52 -23.49
CA ASN A 6 -3.75 -2.80 -23.09
C ASN A 6 -3.16 -3.43 -21.81
N PRO A 7 -1.93 -3.97 -21.82
CA PRO A 7 -1.34 -4.62 -20.66
C PRO A 7 -1.16 -3.65 -19.48
N PHE A 8 -0.90 -2.37 -19.70
CA PHE A 8 -0.84 -1.38 -18.62
C PHE A 8 -2.19 -1.19 -17.95
N PHE A 9 -3.25 -1.08 -18.76
CA PHE A 9 -4.61 -0.95 -18.24
C PHE A 9 -4.99 -2.18 -17.42
N LYS A 10 -4.78 -3.39 -17.98
CA LYS A 10 -5.09 -4.66 -17.33
C LYS A 10 -4.37 -4.82 -15.98
N THR A 11 -3.07 -4.51 -15.93
CA THR A 11 -2.27 -4.65 -14.70
C THR A 11 -2.58 -3.58 -13.65
N SER A 12 -2.87 -2.34 -14.08
CA SER A 12 -3.31 -1.27 -13.19
C SER A 12 -4.67 -1.57 -12.56
N ILE A 13 -5.66 -1.98 -13.37
CA ILE A 13 -6.98 -2.33 -12.85
C ILE A 13 -6.88 -3.52 -11.90
N PHE A 14 -6.14 -4.57 -12.25
CA PHE A 14 -5.91 -5.71 -11.34
C PHE A 14 -5.42 -5.25 -9.97
N TRP A 15 -4.40 -4.40 -9.93
CA TRP A 15 -3.87 -3.91 -8.66
C TRP A 15 -4.87 -3.06 -7.90
N LYS A 16 -5.67 -2.22 -8.58
CA LYS A 16 -6.77 -1.48 -7.95
C LYS A 16 -7.79 -2.43 -7.30
N LEU A 17 -8.12 -3.56 -7.93
CA LEU A 17 -8.97 -4.58 -7.32
C LEU A 17 -8.34 -5.20 -6.07
N CYS A 18 -7.02 -5.36 -6.05
CA CYS A 18 -6.30 -5.83 -4.87
C CYS A 18 -6.28 -4.83 -3.72
N CYS A 19 -6.58 -3.55 -3.95
CA CYS A 19 -6.58 -2.51 -2.93
C CYS A 19 -7.94 -2.21 -2.31
N VAL A 20 -9.05 -2.71 -2.89
CA VAL A 20 -10.40 -2.44 -2.36
C VAL A 20 -10.73 -3.35 -1.17
N TYR A 21 -11.67 -2.89 -0.34
CA TYR A 21 -12.26 -3.63 0.79
C TYR A 21 -11.22 -4.36 1.66
N ASP A 22 -10.24 -3.61 2.16
CA ASP A 22 -9.18 -4.14 3.02
C ASP A 22 -8.44 -5.35 2.40
N HIS A 23 -8.09 -5.20 1.12
CA HIS A 23 -7.32 -6.20 0.38
C HIS A 23 -8.00 -7.58 0.27
N ILE A 24 -9.34 -7.65 0.30
CA ILE A 24 -10.08 -8.92 0.23
C ILE A 24 -9.66 -9.82 -0.94
N VAL A 25 -9.32 -9.22 -2.10
CA VAL A 25 -8.81 -9.98 -3.25
C VAL A 25 -7.47 -10.62 -2.93
N VAL A 26 -6.55 -9.90 -2.28
CA VAL A 26 -5.23 -10.44 -1.88
C VAL A 26 -5.41 -11.59 -0.90
N HIS A 27 -6.20 -11.40 0.17
CA HIS A 27 -6.49 -12.45 1.16
C HIS A 27 -7.08 -13.69 0.49
N THR A 28 -8.04 -13.51 -0.41
CA THR A 28 -8.65 -14.63 -1.15
C THR A 28 -7.64 -15.33 -2.06
N LEU A 29 -6.80 -14.58 -2.77
CA LEU A 29 -5.74 -15.17 -3.60
C LEU A 29 -4.77 -15.99 -2.74
N ILE A 30 -4.37 -15.49 -1.57
CA ILE A 30 -3.49 -16.24 -0.66
C ILE A 30 -4.18 -17.55 -0.25
N ARG A 31 -5.39 -17.50 0.30
CA ARG A 31 -6.10 -18.67 0.85
C ARG A 31 -6.34 -19.78 -0.17
N TYR A 32 -6.66 -19.43 -1.41
CA TYR A 32 -7.14 -20.40 -2.41
C TYR A 32 -6.14 -20.72 -3.53
N CYS A 33 -5.03 -19.98 -3.67
CA CYS A 33 -4.01 -20.23 -4.70
C CYS A 33 -2.81 -21.06 -4.20
N SER A 34 -2.94 -21.86 -3.14
CA SER A 34 -1.87 -22.62 -2.49
C SER A 34 -1.04 -23.53 -3.43
N THR A 35 -1.62 -23.98 -4.54
CA THR A 35 -0.98 -24.91 -5.51
C THR A 35 -0.29 -24.20 -6.69
N THR A 36 -0.22 -22.87 -6.68
CA THR A 36 0.40 -22.08 -7.74
C THR A 36 1.94 -22.12 -7.70
N SER A 37 2.56 -21.61 -8.76
CA SER A 37 4.02 -21.64 -8.92
C SER A 37 4.75 -20.70 -7.95
N ASN A 38 6.05 -20.92 -7.74
CA ASN A 38 6.88 -19.97 -6.99
C ASN A 38 6.87 -18.57 -7.62
N GLU A 39 6.74 -18.48 -8.96
CA GLU A 39 6.69 -17.22 -9.67
C GLU A 39 5.45 -16.39 -9.29
N PHE A 40 4.29 -17.04 -9.06
CA PHE A 40 3.09 -16.40 -8.52
C PHE A 40 3.37 -15.76 -7.16
N TRP A 41 3.93 -16.54 -6.22
CA TRP A 41 4.19 -16.07 -4.86
C TRP A 41 5.29 -15.02 -4.80
N ASP A 42 6.29 -15.13 -5.67
CA ASP A 42 7.36 -14.13 -5.77
C ASP A 42 6.83 -12.80 -6.33
N ALA A 43 5.91 -12.87 -7.29
CA ALA A 43 5.26 -11.71 -7.86
C ALA A 43 4.30 -11.02 -6.89
N LEU A 44 3.44 -11.80 -6.20
CA LEU A 44 2.53 -11.26 -5.19
C LEU A 44 3.33 -10.59 -4.07
N ARG A 45 4.35 -11.28 -3.53
CA ARG A 45 5.25 -10.74 -2.51
C ARG A 45 5.87 -9.41 -2.92
N ASP A 46 6.38 -9.29 -4.14
CA ASP A 46 7.03 -8.05 -4.61
C ASP A 46 6.05 -6.87 -4.73
N ILE A 47 4.81 -7.11 -5.12
CA ILE A 47 3.79 -6.06 -5.21
C ILE A 47 3.37 -5.60 -3.80
N LEU A 48 3.12 -6.55 -2.88
CA LEU A 48 2.75 -6.24 -1.50
C LEU A 48 3.87 -5.53 -0.73
N ASP A 49 5.12 -5.90 -1.01
CA ASP A 49 6.32 -5.27 -0.46
C ASP A 49 6.43 -3.82 -0.95
N ALA A 50 6.25 -3.62 -2.27
CA ALA A 50 6.27 -2.29 -2.87
C ALA A 50 5.14 -1.38 -2.36
N SER A 51 3.98 -1.93 -2.01
CA SER A 51 2.88 -1.17 -1.41
C SER A 51 3.00 -0.98 0.10
N GLY A 52 3.96 -1.65 0.76
CA GLY A 52 4.20 -1.54 2.20
C GLY A 52 3.22 -2.33 3.08
N ILE A 53 2.49 -3.31 2.52
CA ILE A 53 1.48 -4.10 3.25
C ILE A 53 1.86 -5.58 3.40
N LEU A 54 3.02 -6.00 2.88
CA LEU A 54 3.43 -7.41 2.87
C LEU A 54 3.36 -8.07 4.25
N TYR A 55 4.00 -7.46 5.24
CA TYR A 55 4.11 -8.07 6.57
C TYR A 55 2.81 -8.00 7.36
N SER A 56 1.95 -6.99 7.14
CA SER A 56 0.62 -6.94 7.76
C SER A 56 -0.27 -8.05 7.21
N VAL A 57 -0.41 -8.13 5.88
CA VAL A 57 -1.20 -9.18 5.22
C VAL A 57 -0.68 -10.58 5.58
N LEU A 58 0.65 -10.77 5.58
CA LEU A 58 1.25 -12.05 5.97
C LEU A 58 0.96 -12.41 7.42
N ALA A 59 1.05 -11.44 8.35
CA ALA A 59 0.71 -11.67 9.75
C ALA A 59 -0.75 -12.09 9.91
N ASP A 60 -1.68 -11.38 9.27
CA ASP A 60 -3.12 -11.66 9.37
C ASP A 60 -3.47 -13.04 8.82
N GLU A 61 -2.89 -13.41 7.68
CA GLU A 61 -3.09 -14.73 7.06
C GLU A 61 -2.49 -15.87 7.90
N LEU A 62 -1.33 -15.65 8.52
CA LEU A 62 -0.75 -16.64 9.44
C LEU A 62 -1.58 -16.77 10.73
N ARG A 63 -2.09 -15.66 11.28
CA ARG A 63 -2.99 -15.68 12.45
C ARG A 63 -4.26 -16.46 12.14
N GLU A 64 -4.90 -16.18 11.02
CA GLU A 64 -6.08 -16.94 10.60
C GLU A 64 -5.78 -18.43 10.42
N GLU A 65 -4.61 -18.81 9.89
CA GLU A 65 -4.24 -20.21 9.79
C GLU A 65 -4.07 -20.87 11.18
N VAL A 66 -3.52 -20.16 12.17
CA VAL A 66 -3.46 -20.63 13.57
C VAL A 66 -4.87 -20.83 14.14
N MET A 67 -5.74 -19.85 13.99
CA MET A 67 -7.10 -19.90 14.55
C MET A 67 -7.96 -21.02 13.94
N ASN A 68 -7.72 -21.36 12.68
CA ASN A 68 -8.54 -22.30 11.92
C ASN A 68 -7.95 -23.73 11.84
N THR A 69 -6.78 -23.99 12.41
CA THR A 69 -6.07 -25.27 12.24
C THR A 69 -5.73 -25.91 13.58
N LYS A 70 -5.83 -27.25 13.67
CA LYS A 70 -5.43 -27.98 14.88
C LYS A 70 -3.89 -27.97 15.06
N PRO A 71 -3.35 -28.02 16.30
CA PRO A 71 -1.91 -27.91 16.57
C PRO A 71 -1.04 -28.88 15.78
N HIS A 72 -1.44 -30.16 15.72
CA HIS A 72 -0.67 -31.22 15.05
C HIS A 72 -0.68 -31.12 13.52
N THR A 73 -1.49 -30.23 12.93
CA THR A 73 -1.56 -29.97 11.48
C THR A 73 -1.10 -28.57 11.10
N LEU A 74 -0.94 -27.67 12.08
CA LEU A 74 -0.65 -26.26 11.87
C LEU A 74 0.68 -26.07 11.13
N PHE A 75 0.63 -25.29 10.03
CA PHE A 75 1.74 -25.02 9.11
C PHE A 75 2.46 -26.24 8.52
N ARG A 76 1.92 -27.46 8.69
CA ARG A 76 2.53 -28.67 8.12
C ARG A 76 2.21 -28.82 6.64
N VAL A 77 1.02 -28.40 6.23
CA VAL A 77 0.58 -28.43 4.83
C VAL A 77 1.15 -27.23 4.08
N ASN A 78 1.34 -27.36 2.76
CA ASN A 78 1.64 -26.22 1.90
C ASN A 78 0.36 -25.43 1.65
N SER A 79 0.06 -24.53 2.58
CA SER A 79 -1.00 -23.54 2.50
C SER A 79 -0.55 -22.31 1.70
N GLY A 80 -1.50 -21.43 1.38
CA GLY A 80 -1.20 -20.12 0.83
C GLY A 80 -0.29 -19.27 1.72
N PRO A 81 -0.64 -19.06 3.00
CA PRO A 81 0.19 -18.27 3.91
C PRO A 81 1.61 -18.82 4.04
N THR A 82 1.77 -20.15 4.16
CA THR A 82 3.11 -20.77 4.21
C THR A 82 3.88 -20.67 2.89
N SER A 83 3.20 -20.61 1.74
CA SER A 83 3.82 -20.39 0.43
C SER A 83 4.29 -18.95 0.25
N LEU A 84 3.48 -17.98 0.69
CA LEU A 84 3.89 -16.57 0.76
C LEU A 84 5.05 -16.37 1.74
N LEU A 85 4.97 -16.95 2.94
CA LEU A 85 6.07 -16.92 3.92
C LEU A 85 7.36 -17.50 3.34
N SER A 86 7.26 -18.65 2.65
CA SER A 86 8.39 -19.25 1.97
C SER A 86 8.99 -18.31 0.93
N SER A 87 8.15 -17.65 0.12
CA SER A 87 8.60 -16.60 -0.81
C SER A 87 9.40 -15.53 -0.08
N VAL A 88 8.86 -14.95 1.00
CA VAL A 88 9.56 -13.93 1.81
C VAL A 88 10.92 -14.43 2.29
N PHE A 89 11.00 -15.64 2.86
CA PHE A 89 12.28 -16.22 3.29
C PHE A 89 13.31 -16.30 2.17
N ARG A 90 12.90 -16.69 0.95
CA ARG A 90 13.84 -16.78 -0.19
C ARG A 90 14.49 -15.44 -0.55
N LYS A 91 13.76 -14.34 -0.42
CA LYS A 91 14.24 -12.99 -0.74
C LYS A 91 15.01 -12.37 0.41
N GLU A 92 14.39 -12.29 1.58
CA GLU A 92 14.93 -11.55 2.73
C GLU A 92 16.12 -12.26 3.37
N MET A 93 16.17 -13.60 3.29
CA MET A 93 17.23 -14.37 3.94
C MET A 93 18.32 -14.82 2.98
N ALA A 94 18.31 -14.41 1.70
CA ALA A 94 19.23 -14.93 0.68
C ALA A 94 20.72 -14.82 1.10
N SER A 95 21.11 -13.68 1.65
CA SER A 95 22.47 -13.43 2.15
C SER A 95 22.80 -14.23 3.41
N LEU A 96 21.83 -14.42 4.31
CA LEU A 96 21.99 -15.23 5.51
C LEU A 96 22.11 -16.72 5.17
N MET A 97 21.35 -17.20 4.18
CA MET A 97 21.47 -18.57 3.68
C MET A 97 22.87 -18.83 3.13
N GLU A 98 23.38 -17.92 2.30
CA GLU A 98 24.72 -18.03 1.76
C GLU A 98 25.77 -18.06 2.88
N ARG A 99 25.66 -17.19 3.87
CA ARG A 99 26.61 -17.07 4.98
C ARG A 99 26.59 -18.27 5.93
N HIS A 100 25.41 -18.79 6.27
CA HIS A 100 25.24 -19.76 7.36
C HIS A 100 24.99 -21.19 6.87
N VAL A 101 24.30 -21.37 5.74
CA VAL A 101 23.97 -22.69 5.19
C VAL A 101 25.07 -23.22 4.27
N ASN A 102 25.75 -22.38 3.46
CA ASN A 102 26.84 -22.89 2.61
C ASN A 102 27.98 -23.54 3.41
N PRO A 103 28.43 -22.99 4.56
CA PRO A 103 29.42 -23.69 5.39
C PRO A 103 28.97 -25.07 5.89
N ILE A 104 27.66 -25.25 6.16
CA ILE A 104 27.08 -26.54 6.53
C ILE A 104 27.13 -27.52 5.35
N ILE A 105 26.81 -27.05 4.15
CA ILE A 105 26.88 -27.87 2.93
C ILE A 105 28.34 -28.26 2.63
N HIS A 106 29.27 -27.31 2.76
CA HIS A 106 30.69 -27.55 2.50
C HIS A 106 31.31 -28.52 3.50
N SER A 107 30.99 -28.43 4.80
CA SER A 107 31.47 -29.42 5.78
C SER A 107 30.96 -30.81 5.45
N CYS A 108 29.70 -30.95 5.06
CA CYS A 108 29.13 -32.26 4.73
C CYS A 108 29.69 -32.87 3.43
N ASN A 109 30.31 -32.07 2.55
CA ASN A 109 30.91 -32.58 1.32
C ASN A 109 32.25 -33.28 1.53
N THR A 110 32.93 -33.06 2.67
CA THR A 110 34.29 -33.56 2.90
C THR A 110 34.34 -34.92 3.60
N ASP A 111 33.44 -35.15 4.56
CA ASP A 111 33.50 -36.34 5.41
C ASP A 111 32.59 -37.46 4.87
N ASP A 112 33.09 -38.70 4.92
CA ASP A 112 32.34 -39.90 4.54
C ASP A 112 31.69 -40.52 5.79
N ILE A 113 30.36 -40.52 5.85
CA ILE A 113 29.60 -40.96 7.03
C ILE A 113 29.04 -42.36 6.78
N GLN A 114 29.56 -43.35 7.53
CA GLN A 114 29.19 -44.75 7.39
C GLN A 114 28.75 -45.34 8.73
N LEU A 115 27.50 -45.06 9.12
CA LEU A 115 26.94 -45.51 10.41
C LEU A 115 26.66 -47.01 10.48
N ASP A 116 26.48 -47.67 9.34
CA ASP A 116 26.23 -49.12 9.25
C ASP A 116 27.51 -49.93 8.96
N SER A 117 28.69 -49.30 9.07
CA SER A 117 29.96 -49.99 8.80
C SER A 117 30.20 -51.12 9.79
N PRO A 118 30.62 -52.32 9.33
CA PRO A 118 31.04 -53.41 10.21
C PRO A 118 32.39 -53.11 10.89
N ASP A 119 33.16 -52.14 10.38
CA ASP A 119 34.37 -51.65 11.03
C ASP A 119 34.01 -50.65 12.14
N GLU A 120 34.20 -51.09 13.39
CA GLU A 120 34.00 -50.30 14.61
C GLU A 120 34.69 -48.93 14.55
N HIS A 121 35.93 -48.86 14.06
CA HIS A 121 36.69 -47.61 14.03
C HIS A 121 36.06 -46.60 13.07
N VAL A 122 35.65 -47.06 11.88
CA VAL A 122 34.96 -46.24 10.88
C VAL A 122 33.61 -45.77 11.40
N ARG A 123 32.87 -46.66 12.08
CA ARG A 123 31.57 -46.33 12.66
C ARG A 123 31.69 -45.30 13.78
N THR A 124 32.59 -45.50 14.75
CA THR A 124 32.82 -44.54 15.84
C THR A 124 33.24 -43.18 15.30
N LYS A 125 34.17 -43.13 14.33
CA LYS A 125 34.56 -41.86 13.70
C LYS A 125 33.39 -41.15 13.01
N SER A 126 32.49 -41.89 12.37
CA SER A 126 31.28 -41.35 11.75
C SER A 126 30.33 -40.76 12.80
N ILE A 127 30.13 -41.47 13.91
CA ILE A 127 29.31 -40.99 15.05
C ILE A 127 29.90 -39.71 15.62
N ASP A 128 31.21 -39.67 15.92
CA ASP A 128 31.88 -38.49 16.45
C ASP A 128 31.77 -37.28 15.51
N THR A 129 31.87 -37.53 14.20
CA THR A 129 31.73 -36.49 13.17
C THR A 129 30.31 -35.92 13.13
N VAL A 130 29.28 -36.77 13.17
CA VAL A 130 27.88 -36.33 13.19
C VAL A 130 27.56 -35.59 14.50
N THR A 131 28.02 -36.08 15.64
CA THR A 131 27.88 -35.40 16.94
C THR A 131 28.52 -34.01 16.90
N LYS A 132 29.71 -33.89 16.33
CA LYS A 132 30.37 -32.60 16.10
C LYS A 132 29.55 -31.69 15.18
N TYR A 133 28.97 -32.22 14.10
CA TYR A 133 28.10 -31.43 13.22
C TYR A 133 26.86 -30.92 13.93
N ILE A 134 26.19 -31.75 14.75
CA ILE A 134 25.04 -31.30 15.56
C ILE A 134 25.42 -30.06 16.36
N ASN A 135 26.51 -30.13 17.13
CA ASN A 135 26.95 -29.04 18.00
C ASN A 135 27.32 -27.75 17.22
N ILE A 136 28.10 -27.89 16.14
CA ILE A 136 28.53 -26.74 15.32
C ILE A 136 27.34 -26.14 14.58
N HIS A 137 26.45 -26.95 14.02
CA HIS A 137 25.34 -26.46 13.20
C HIS A 137 24.28 -25.77 14.08
N ILE A 138 24.01 -26.26 15.30
CA ILE A 138 23.16 -25.52 16.26
C ILE A 138 23.75 -24.13 16.56
N THR A 139 25.06 -24.04 16.78
CA THR A 139 25.73 -22.75 16.99
C THR A 139 25.54 -21.82 15.78
N ARG A 140 25.61 -22.35 14.56
CA ARG A 140 25.33 -21.58 13.33
C ARG A 140 23.88 -21.16 13.20
N PHE A 141 22.93 -22.02 13.55
CA PHE A 141 21.51 -21.68 13.53
C PHE A 141 21.18 -20.58 14.55
N GLN A 142 21.81 -20.59 15.73
CA GLN A 142 21.71 -19.51 16.70
C GLN A 142 22.24 -18.18 16.16
N GLN A 143 23.42 -18.20 15.52
CA GLN A 143 23.98 -17.01 14.87
C GLN A 143 23.06 -16.49 13.77
N MET A 144 22.55 -17.39 12.92
CA MET A 144 21.60 -17.05 11.88
C MET A 144 20.32 -16.42 12.44
N ALA A 145 19.74 -16.97 13.51
CA ALA A 145 18.58 -16.39 14.20
C ALA A 145 18.85 -14.95 14.70
N SER A 146 20.05 -14.70 15.21
CA SER A 146 20.49 -13.38 15.67
C SER A 146 20.68 -12.34 14.55
N GLU A 147 20.68 -12.77 13.29
CA GLU A 147 20.83 -11.90 12.12
C GLU A 147 19.55 -11.80 11.28
N ILE A 148 18.48 -12.54 11.62
CA ILE A 148 17.20 -12.46 10.91
C ILE A 148 16.64 -11.03 10.98
N PRO A 149 16.14 -10.47 9.86
CA PRO A 149 15.53 -9.15 9.82
C PRO A 149 14.39 -8.98 10.83
N GLU A 150 14.29 -7.79 11.43
CA GLU A 150 13.31 -7.49 12.47
C GLU A 150 11.87 -7.79 12.05
N ASN A 151 11.49 -7.48 10.81
CA ASN A 151 10.16 -7.80 10.30
C ASN A 151 9.80 -9.27 10.41
N LEU A 152 10.75 -10.16 10.08
CA LEU A 152 10.54 -11.59 10.18
C LEU A 152 10.48 -12.03 11.64
N ARG A 153 11.27 -11.42 12.53
CA ARG A 153 11.13 -11.68 13.97
C ARG A 153 9.76 -11.30 14.49
N SER A 154 9.24 -10.16 14.06
CA SER A 154 7.87 -9.73 14.35
C SER A 154 6.84 -10.76 13.89
N ILE A 155 7.01 -11.35 12.69
CA ILE A 155 6.16 -12.45 12.21
C ILE A 155 6.24 -13.68 13.15
N PHE A 156 7.44 -14.11 13.53
CA PHE A 156 7.61 -15.23 14.46
C PHE A 156 6.99 -14.93 15.83
N GLY A 157 7.15 -13.73 16.37
CA GLY A 157 6.54 -13.32 17.64
C GLY A 157 5.02 -13.25 17.57
N ILE A 158 4.46 -12.69 16.49
CA ILE A 158 3.01 -12.70 16.27
C ILE A 158 2.45 -14.13 16.23
N VAL A 159 3.13 -15.03 15.51
CA VAL A 159 2.73 -16.44 15.46
C VAL A 159 2.79 -17.07 16.86
N ARG A 160 3.84 -16.78 17.64
CA ARG A 160 3.96 -17.26 19.02
C ARG A 160 2.79 -16.79 19.88
N ASP A 161 2.55 -15.49 19.95
CA ASP A 161 1.48 -14.90 20.76
C ASP A 161 0.11 -15.50 20.39
N THR A 162 -0.14 -15.64 19.08
CA THR A 162 -1.40 -16.21 18.58
C THR A 162 -1.52 -17.69 18.94
N VAL A 163 -0.43 -18.46 18.85
CA VAL A 163 -0.42 -19.87 19.24
C VAL A 163 -0.62 -20.02 20.75
N ASP A 164 0.03 -19.21 21.57
CA ASP A 164 -0.13 -19.25 23.02
C ASP A 164 -1.55 -18.81 23.45
N GLU A 165 -2.19 -17.90 22.71
CA GLU A 165 -3.58 -17.50 22.92
C GLU A 165 -4.58 -18.62 22.58
N ILE A 166 -4.41 -19.25 21.42
CA ILE A 166 -5.35 -20.28 20.91
C ILE A 166 -5.09 -21.66 21.54
N PHE A 167 -3.82 -21.96 21.86
CA PHE A 167 -3.35 -23.23 22.42
C PHE A 167 -2.54 -22.97 23.69
N PRO A 168 -3.21 -22.75 24.84
CA PRO A 168 -2.55 -22.40 26.09
C PRO A 168 -1.69 -23.54 26.70
N ASP A 169 -1.64 -24.71 26.06
CA ASP A 169 -0.81 -25.83 26.47
C ASP A 169 0.68 -25.46 26.35
N SER A 170 1.43 -25.67 27.44
CA SER A 170 2.86 -25.35 27.49
C SER A 170 3.62 -26.08 26.39
N GLY A 171 4.35 -25.33 25.56
CA GLY A 171 5.28 -25.87 24.57
C GLY A 171 4.74 -25.95 23.14
N VAL A 172 3.44 -25.72 22.89
CA VAL A 172 2.88 -25.73 21.52
C VAL A 172 3.53 -24.64 20.67
N SER A 173 3.67 -23.41 21.17
CA SER A 173 4.37 -22.32 20.47
C SER A 173 5.82 -22.68 20.14
N THR A 174 6.56 -23.25 21.09
CA THR A 174 7.93 -23.73 20.87
C THR A 174 8.00 -24.77 19.75
N GLN A 175 7.08 -25.74 19.74
CA GLN A 175 6.99 -26.75 18.68
C GLN A 175 6.68 -26.12 17.32
N ILE A 176 5.73 -25.17 17.26
CA ILE A 176 5.32 -24.52 16.01
C ILE A 176 6.44 -23.63 15.44
N LEU A 177 7.09 -22.82 16.27
CA LEU A 177 8.23 -22.01 15.85
C LEU A 177 9.40 -22.88 15.37
N SER A 178 9.67 -23.98 16.08
CA SER A 178 10.66 -24.97 15.66
C SER A 178 10.30 -25.59 14.31
N ALA A 179 9.03 -25.94 14.09
CA ALA A 179 8.56 -26.46 12.82
C ALA A 179 8.74 -25.43 11.69
N LEU A 180 8.40 -24.17 11.91
CA LEU A 180 8.64 -23.11 10.93
C LEU A 180 10.13 -22.99 10.59
N PHE A 181 11.01 -22.96 11.60
CA PHE A 181 12.44 -22.83 11.37
C PHE A 181 13.04 -24.09 10.72
N PHE A 182 12.90 -25.27 11.32
CA PHE A 182 13.55 -26.48 10.83
C PHE A 182 12.86 -27.10 9.61
N HIS A 183 11.52 -27.12 9.54
CA HIS A 183 10.80 -27.74 8.42
C HIS A 183 10.62 -26.80 7.21
N LYS A 184 10.45 -25.49 7.43
CA LYS A 184 10.19 -24.55 6.31
C LYS A 184 11.43 -23.77 5.87
N ILE A 185 12.45 -23.62 6.72
CA ILE A 185 13.69 -22.92 6.38
C ILE A 185 14.85 -23.91 6.18
N ILE A 186 15.28 -24.59 7.25
CA ILE A 186 16.53 -25.36 7.23
C ILE A 186 16.43 -26.60 6.34
N THR A 187 15.40 -27.43 6.51
CA THR A 187 15.26 -28.68 5.74
C THR A 187 15.21 -28.41 4.22
N PRO A 188 14.38 -27.48 3.71
CA PRO A 188 14.37 -27.18 2.28
C PRO A 188 15.70 -26.61 1.78
N ALA A 189 16.38 -25.79 2.60
CA ALA A 189 17.67 -25.19 2.27
C ALA A 189 18.80 -26.23 2.13
N ILE A 190 18.79 -27.31 2.91
CA ILE A 190 19.86 -28.33 2.85
C ILE A 190 19.53 -29.51 1.92
N ILE A 191 18.25 -29.87 1.76
CA ILE A 191 17.83 -31.00 0.92
C ILE A 191 17.63 -30.58 -0.54
N THR A 192 17.05 -29.41 -0.76
CA THR A 192 16.78 -28.86 -2.09
C THR A 192 17.29 -27.42 -2.23
N PRO A 193 18.60 -27.19 -2.04
CA PRO A 193 19.18 -25.85 -1.91
C PRO A 193 18.82 -24.92 -3.06
N THR A 194 19.04 -25.36 -4.30
CA THR A 194 18.80 -24.55 -5.50
C THR A 194 17.33 -24.21 -5.74
N LYS A 195 16.41 -25.04 -5.24
CA LYS A 195 14.96 -24.75 -5.30
C LYS A 195 14.54 -23.78 -4.19
N PHE A 196 15.23 -23.80 -3.06
CA PHE A 196 14.94 -22.94 -1.94
C PHE A 196 15.54 -21.55 -2.13
N CYS A 197 16.84 -21.42 -2.39
CA CYS A 197 17.44 -20.11 -2.64
C CYS A 197 18.64 -20.26 -3.57
N SER A 198 18.72 -19.41 -4.59
CA SER A 198 19.77 -19.50 -5.63
C SER A 198 21.18 -19.18 -5.11
N SER A 199 21.31 -18.55 -3.95
CA SER A 199 22.60 -18.27 -3.30
C SER A 199 23.19 -19.49 -2.56
N ILE A 200 22.43 -20.59 -2.46
CA ILE A 200 22.86 -21.79 -1.75
C ILE A 200 23.64 -22.71 -2.68
N SER A 201 24.80 -23.16 -2.20
CA SER A 201 25.67 -24.11 -2.88
C SER A 201 24.99 -25.46 -3.09
N THR A 202 25.33 -26.14 -4.19
CA THR A 202 24.82 -27.50 -4.45
C THR A 202 25.72 -28.54 -3.77
N PRO A 203 25.17 -29.46 -2.95
CA PRO A 203 25.95 -30.52 -2.34
C PRO A 203 26.41 -31.55 -3.37
N THR A 204 27.56 -32.16 -3.10
CA THR A 204 28.00 -33.39 -3.78
C THR A 204 27.06 -34.55 -3.45
N ASP A 205 27.13 -35.66 -4.19
CA ASP A 205 26.29 -36.84 -3.89
C ASP A 205 26.52 -37.38 -2.47
N LYS A 206 27.77 -37.36 -2.00
CA LYS A 206 28.13 -37.71 -0.62
C LYS A 206 27.54 -36.72 0.37
N GLY A 207 27.77 -35.42 0.15
CA GLY A 207 27.23 -34.38 1.01
C GLY A 207 25.70 -34.42 1.09
N ARG A 208 25.02 -34.77 0.00
CA ARG A 208 23.57 -34.96 -0.02
C ARG A 208 23.12 -36.07 0.94
N GLN A 209 23.83 -37.20 0.97
CA GLN A 209 23.53 -38.30 1.90
C GLN A 209 23.71 -37.87 3.36
N THR A 210 24.82 -37.20 3.66
CA THR A 210 25.09 -36.64 5.00
C THR A 210 24.04 -35.60 5.41
N LEU A 211 23.66 -34.68 4.51
CA LEU A 211 22.63 -33.68 4.77
C LEU A 211 21.24 -34.30 4.94
N MET A 212 20.91 -35.39 4.23
CA MET A 212 19.68 -36.15 4.46
C MET A 212 19.64 -36.74 5.86
N LEU A 213 20.74 -37.34 6.32
CA LEU A 213 20.88 -37.85 7.68
C LEU A 213 20.69 -36.72 8.71
N LEU A 214 21.44 -35.63 8.56
CA LEU A 214 21.36 -34.48 9.46
C LEU A 214 19.97 -33.83 9.46
N SER A 215 19.27 -33.77 8.33
CA SER A 215 17.90 -33.25 8.29
C SER A 215 16.93 -34.06 9.15
N LYS A 216 17.06 -35.39 9.18
CA LYS A 216 16.27 -36.26 10.08
C LYS A 216 16.57 -35.95 11.54
N ILE A 217 17.84 -35.71 11.87
CA ILE A 217 18.24 -35.30 13.22
C ILE A 217 17.65 -33.93 13.56
N TYR A 218 17.75 -32.94 12.67
CA TYR A 218 17.23 -31.59 12.94
C TYR A 218 15.71 -31.52 13.06
N GLN A 219 14.99 -32.42 12.39
CA GLN A 219 13.55 -32.55 12.56
C GLN A 219 13.15 -32.97 13.98
N THR A 220 14.04 -33.65 14.73
CA THR A 220 13.74 -34.02 16.13
C THR A 220 13.68 -32.83 17.08
N PHE A 221 14.39 -31.73 16.76
CA PHE A 221 14.33 -30.48 17.53
C PHE A 221 12.95 -29.81 17.53
N VAL A 222 12.03 -30.26 16.66
CA VAL A 222 10.65 -29.78 16.64
C VAL A 222 9.83 -30.35 17.79
N ASN A 223 9.95 -31.65 18.06
CA ASN A 223 9.15 -32.31 19.09
C ASN A 223 9.85 -32.34 20.46
N GLN A 224 11.18 -32.19 20.50
CA GLN A 224 11.99 -32.16 21.72
C GLN A 224 11.71 -33.31 22.71
N SER A 225 11.55 -34.53 22.19
CA SER A 225 11.37 -35.75 23.00
C SER A 225 12.65 -36.09 23.77
N ASP A 226 12.53 -36.61 25.00
CA ASP A 226 13.67 -37.14 25.77
C ASP A 226 14.32 -38.35 25.08
N GLU A 227 13.55 -39.09 24.29
CA GLU A 227 14.05 -40.14 23.39
C GLU A 227 13.67 -39.78 21.94
N PRO A 228 14.51 -39.00 21.22
CA PRO A 228 14.27 -38.59 19.84
C PRO A 228 14.12 -39.76 18.86
N PHE A 229 14.99 -40.75 19.01
CA PHE A 229 14.99 -41.97 18.21
C PHE A 229 14.82 -43.19 19.11
N PRO A 230 13.90 -44.12 18.78
CA PRO A 230 13.80 -45.43 19.44
C PRO A 230 15.08 -46.25 19.32
N LYS A 231 15.33 -47.14 20.29
CA LYS A 231 16.54 -47.99 20.38
C LYS A 231 16.75 -48.89 19.16
N GLU A 232 15.70 -49.20 18.44
CA GLU A 232 15.70 -50.05 17.24
C GLU A 232 16.24 -49.31 16.01
N ILE A 233 16.41 -47.99 16.08
CA ILE A 233 16.93 -47.15 14.99
C ILE A 233 18.41 -46.84 15.26
N ASN A 234 19.29 -47.05 14.27
CA ASN A 234 20.73 -46.75 14.38
C ASN A 234 21.01 -45.30 14.86
N LEU A 235 20.09 -44.37 14.60
CA LEU A 235 20.18 -42.97 15.04
C LEU A 235 20.03 -42.74 16.55
N HIS A 236 19.59 -43.73 17.33
CA HIS A 236 19.49 -43.64 18.79
C HIS A 236 20.82 -43.23 19.45
N VAL A 237 21.96 -43.58 18.85
CA VAL A 237 23.30 -43.20 19.34
C VAL A 237 23.50 -41.69 19.47
N PHE A 238 22.65 -40.87 18.83
CA PHE A 238 22.71 -39.41 18.90
C PHE A 238 21.74 -38.80 19.92
N ASN A 239 20.93 -39.59 20.63
CA ASN A 239 19.91 -39.06 21.54
C ASN A 239 20.50 -38.12 22.59
N ASP A 240 21.56 -38.52 23.30
CA ASP A 240 22.22 -37.69 24.32
C ASP A 240 22.74 -36.38 23.73
N ALA A 241 23.36 -36.45 22.54
CA ALA A 241 23.85 -35.28 21.84
C ALA A 241 22.69 -34.33 21.48
N ILE A 242 21.59 -34.85 20.95
CA ILE A 242 20.41 -34.06 20.56
C ILE A 242 19.75 -33.39 21.77
N VAL A 243 19.50 -34.15 22.83
CA VAL A 243 18.82 -33.66 24.04
C VAL A 243 19.66 -32.57 24.72
N SER A 244 20.99 -32.69 24.70
CA SER A 244 21.89 -31.66 25.23
C SER A 244 21.76 -30.30 24.53
N GLU A 245 21.17 -30.27 23.32
CA GLU A 245 21.00 -29.07 22.51
C GLU A 245 19.65 -28.36 22.69
N TYR A 246 18.67 -28.97 23.36
CA TYR A 246 17.32 -28.41 23.45
C TYR A 246 17.28 -27.04 24.08
N LYS A 247 18.09 -26.78 25.11
CA LYS A 247 18.20 -25.45 25.70
C LYS A 247 18.67 -24.41 24.68
N ARG A 248 19.69 -24.74 23.88
CA ARG A 248 20.22 -23.83 22.85
C ARG A 248 19.21 -23.58 21.73
N VAL A 249 18.41 -24.60 21.39
CA VAL A 249 17.28 -24.44 20.46
C VAL A 249 16.21 -23.54 21.07
N HIS A 250 15.87 -23.68 22.34
CA HIS A 250 14.90 -22.80 23.00
C HIS A 250 15.37 -21.33 23.01
N ASP A 251 16.61 -21.09 23.43
CA ASP A 251 17.23 -19.75 23.42
C ASP A 251 17.21 -19.12 22.01
N MET A 252 17.42 -19.95 20.97
CA MET A 252 17.32 -19.52 19.57
C MET A 252 15.90 -19.10 19.19
N LEU A 253 14.90 -19.89 19.57
CA LEU A 253 13.50 -19.60 19.24
C LEU A 253 13.02 -18.33 19.94
N ASP A 254 13.45 -18.11 21.18
CA ASP A 254 13.17 -16.87 21.92
C ASP A 254 13.72 -15.65 21.21
N LEU A 255 14.94 -15.75 20.68
CA LEU A 255 15.55 -14.71 19.86
C LEU A 255 14.80 -14.50 18.54
N LEU A 256 14.32 -15.58 17.90
CA LEU A 256 13.57 -15.50 16.65
C LEU A 256 12.24 -14.77 16.80
N SER A 257 11.64 -14.82 17.98
CA SER A 257 10.29 -14.31 18.22
C SER A 257 10.26 -13.17 19.23
N SER A 258 11.42 -12.53 19.46
CA SER A 258 11.62 -11.49 20.49
C SER A 258 10.82 -10.20 20.30
N SER A 259 10.18 -10.05 19.14
CA SER A 259 9.42 -8.86 18.74
C SER A 259 8.06 -9.31 18.24
N THR A 260 7.01 -8.56 18.59
CA THR A 260 5.61 -8.84 18.18
C THR A 260 5.00 -7.64 17.46
N THR A 261 5.75 -6.53 17.38
CA THR A 261 5.32 -5.30 16.73
C THR A 261 5.88 -5.28 15.32
N LEU A 262 5.01 -5.20 14.31
CA LEU A 262 5.44 -4.95 12.94
C LEU A 262 6.00 -3.51 12.86
N PRO A 263 7.15 -3.28 12.21
CA PRO A 263 7.66 -1.93 11.99
C PRO A 263 6.63 -1.08 11.25
N GLU A 264 6.51 0.21 11.62
CA GLU A 264 5.63 1.14 10.91
C GLU A 264 6.11 1.30 9.47
N TYR A 265 5.43 0.64 8.54
CA TYR A 265 5.58 0.92 7.12
C TYR A 265 4.80 2.18 6.79
N HIS A 266 5.39 3.07 5.99
CA HIS A 266 4.64 4.14 5.35
C HIS A 266 3.62 3.50 4.39
N PHE A 267 2.42 3.24 4.90
CA PHE A 267 1.25 2.86 4.13
C PHE A 267 1.07 3.88 3.00
N ASN A 268 0.76 3.40 1.79
CA ASN A 268 0.53 4.20 0.57
C ASN A 268 1.77 4.54 -0.29
N LYS A 269 2.77 3.65 -0.36
CA LYS A 269 3.71 3.72 -1.49
C LYS A 269 2.97 3.36 -2.77
N VAL A 270 2.90 4.30 -3.71
CA VAL A 270 2.36 4.06 -5.05
C VAL A 270 3.22 3.00 -5.72
N VAL A 271 2.63 1.85 -6.02
CA VAL A 271 3.33 0.76 -6.72
C VAL A 271 3.61 1.22 -8.16
N SER A 272 4.88 1.16 -8.57
CA SER A 272 5.27 1.63 -9.89
C SER A 272 4.61 0.80 -11.00
N SER A 273 4.17 1.47 -12.07
CA SER A 273 3.53 0.79 -13.21
C SER A 273 4.47 -0.23 -13.87
N GLN A 274 5.78 0.02 -13.85
CA GLN A 274 6.78 -0.92 -14.35
C GLN A 274 6.83 -2.22 -13.52
N LEU A 275 6.72 -2.11 -12.20
CA LEU A 275 6.66 -3.29 -11.34
C LEU A 275 5.38 -4.08 -11.59
N LEU A 276 4.23 -3.40 -11.69
CA LEU A 276 2.93 -4.03 -11.99
C LEU A 276 2.97 -4.76 -13.32
N LEU A 277 3.50 -4.13 -14.38
CA LEU A 277 3.66 -4.78 -15.68
C LEU A 277 4.50 -6.05 -15.63
N ARG A 278 5.50 -6.11 -14.75
CA ARG A 278 6.38 -7.28 -14.62
C ARG A 278 5.76 -8.37 -13.75
N ARG A 279 5.04 -7.99 -12.68
CA ARG A 279 4.62 -8.92 -11.63
C ARG A 279 3.16 -9.35 -11.71
N VAL A 280 2.26 -8.56 -12.28
CA VAL A 280 0.86 -8.97 -12.44
C VAL A 280 0.67 -10.09 -13.47
N PRO A 281 1.38 -10.15 -14.62
CA PRO A 281 1.13 -11.21 -15.61
C PRO A 281 1.32 -12.63 -15.07
N PRO A 282 2.38 -12.99 -14.33
CA PRO A 282 2.50 -14.31 -13.71
C PRO A 282 1.34 -14.68 -12.79
N ILE A 283 0.77 -13.69 -12.08
CA ILE A 283 -0.39 -13.88 -11.21
C ILE A 283 -1.62 -14.24 -12.05
N ILE A 284 -1.90 -13.44 -13.09
CA ILE A 284 -3.03 -13.67 -14.00
C ILE A 284 -2.90 -14.99 -14.75
N THR A 285 -1.71 -15.30 -15.29
CA THR A 285 -1.47 -16.57 -15.99
C THR A 285 -1.64 -17.76 -15.07
N SER A 286 -1.23 -17.66 -13.80
CA SER A 286 -1.46 -18.73 -12.82
C SER A 286 -2.95 -18.93 -12.56
N LEU A 287 -3.73 -17.85 -12.42
CA LEU A 287 -5.19 -17.93 -12.29
C LEU A 287 -5.86 -18.56 -13.51
N GLU A 288 -5.43 -18.19 -14.71
CA GLU A 288 -5.93 -18.75 -15.98
C GLU A 288 -5.62 -20.25 -16.13
N SER A 289 -4.58 -20.74 -15.46
CA SER A 289 -4.21 -22.17 -15.47
C SER A 289 -5.01 -23.03 -14.48
N LEU A 290 -5.77 -22.41 -13.56
CA LEU A 290 -6.54 -23.12 -12.56
C LEU A 290 -7.73 -23.86 -13.18
N LYS A 291 -8.06 -25.02 -12.60
CA LYS A 291 -9.26 -25.76 -12.99
C LYS A 291 -10.52 -24.95 -12.64
N PRO A 292 -11.63 -25.10 -13.40
CA PRO A 292 -12.85 -24.31 -13.16
C PRO A 292 -13.42 -24.44 -11.75
N ALA A 293 -13.31 -25.62 -11.13
CA ALA A 293 -13.70 -25.85 -9.74
C ALA A 293 -12.86 -25.04 -8.74
N ALA A 294 -11.55 -24.89 -8.99
CA ALA A 294 -10.67 -24.07 -8.13
C ALA A 294 -10.99 -22.58 -8.30
N VAL A 295 -11.26 -22.13 -9.53
CA VAL A 295 -11.72 -20.74 -9.76
C VAL A 295 -13.06 -20.49 -9.08
N SER A 296 -14.00 -21.44 -9.16
CA SER A 296 -15.28 -21.35 -8.45
C SER A 296 -15.08 -21.21 -6.94
N ALA A 297 -14.14 -21.95 -6.35
CA ALA A 297 -13.79 -21.83 -4.93
C ALA A 297 -13.15 -20.47 -4.57
N ILE A 298 -12.37 -19.88 -5.48
CA ILE A 298 -11.83 -18.50 -5.30
C ILE A 298 -12.95 -17.46 -5.36
N ILE A 299 -13.95 -17.68 -6.22
CA ILE A 299 -14.99 -16.68 -6.50
C ILE A 299 -16.14 -16.72 -5.49
N GLN A 300 -16.46 -17.91 -4.97
CA GLN A 300 -17.58 -18.11 -4.03
C GLN A 300 -17.54 -17.16 -2.81
N PRO A 301 -16.39 -16.93 -2.13
CA PRO A 301 -16.32 -16.01 -0.99
C PRO A 301 -16.76 -14.58 -1.32
N PHE A 302 -16.46 -14.09 -2.54
CA PHE A 302 -16.92 -12.76 -2.97
C PHE A 302 -18.43 -12.71 -3.14
N ILE A 303 -19.05 -13.80 -3.60
CA ILE A 303 -20.51 -13.86 -3.76
C ILE A 303 -21.18 -13.91 -2.40
N ASP A 304 -20.68 -14.75 -1.49
CA ASP A 304 -21.23 -14.95 -0.15
C ASP A 304 -21.17 -13.66 0.69
N THR A 305 -20.17 -12.81 0.45
CA THR A 305 -19.99 -11.51 1.10
C THR A 305 -20.65 -10.34 0.36
N GLY A 306 -21.30 -10.57 -0.77
CA GLY A 306 -22.02 -9.55 -1.54
C GLY A 306 -21.16 -8.77 -2.54
N PHE A 307 -19.89 -9.10 -2.71
CA PHE A 307 -18.94 -8.51 -3.66
C PHE A 307 -18.97 -9.17 -5.05
N LYS A 308 -20.16 -9.57 -5.55
CA LYS A 308 -20.31 -10.22 -6.86
C LYS A 308 -19.68 -9.41 -8.01
N ASN A 309 -19.83 -8.09 -8.00
CA ASN A 309 -19.23 -7.22 -9.01
C ASN A 309 -17.69 -7.28 -9.00
N LEU A 310 -17.06 -7.47 -7.83
CA LEU A 310 -15.62 -7.66 -7.66
C LEU A 310 -15.12 -8.93 -8.33
N ALA A 311 -15.82 -10.02 -8.09
CA ALA A 311 -15.57 -11.29 -8.78
C ALA A 311 -15.70 -11.16 -10.30
N GLU A 312 -16.76 -10.53 -10.79
CA GLU A 312 -17.00 -10.35 -12.23
C GLU A 312 -15.88 -9.53 -12.90
N ASN A 313 -15.42 -8.45 -12.27
CA ASN A 313 -14.31 -7.63 -12.77
C ASN A 313 -12.97 -8.37 -12.72
N LEU A 314 -12.69 -9.10 -11.63
CA LEU A 314 -11.48 -9.93 -11.52
C LEU A 314 -11.43 -10.96 -12.65
N LEU A 315 -12.54 -11.66 -12.91
CA LEU A 315 -12.62 -12.65 -13.99
C LEU A 315 -12.52 -12.01 -15.38
N ALA A 316 -13.03 -10.79 -15.56
CA ALA A 316 -12.92 -10.07 -16.82
C ALA A 316 -11.46 -9.67 -17.16
N LEU A 317 -10.58 -9.62 -16.15
CA LEU A 317 -9.14 -9.48 -16.33
C LEU A 317 -8.45 -10.81 -16.65
N THR A 318 -9.17 -11.91 -16.80
CA THR A 318 -8.61 -13.22 -17.15
C THR A 318 -9.22 -13.75 -18.44
N ASN A 319 -8.58 -14.74 -19.05
CA ASN A 319 -9.14 -15.50 -20.16
C ASN A 319 -10.09 -16.63 -19.71
N ILE A 320 -10.52 -16.64 -18.43
CA ILE A 320 -11.37 -17.69 -17.88
C ILE A 320 -12.78 -17.60 -18.46
N ASN A 321 -13.31 -18.72 -18.94
CA ASN A 321 -14.66 -18.80 -19.47
C ASN A 321 -15.69 -19.04 -18.34
N ILE A 322 -16.41 -17.98 -17.97
CA ILE A 322 -17.42 -17.99 -16.89
C ILE A 322 -18.63 -18.91 -17.18
N TYR A 323 -18.82 -19.37 -18.42
CA TYR A 323 -19.92 -20.25 -18.80
C TYR A 323 -19.60 -21.75 -18.63
N GLN A 324 -18.43 -22.09 -18.10
CA GLN A 324 -18.08 -23.48 -17.79
C GLN A 324 -18.89 -23.99 -16.60
N LYS A 325 -19.20 -25.30 -16.59
CA LYS A 325 -20.19 -25.96 -15.70
C LYS A 325 -20.17 -25.50 -14.24
N ASP A 326 -19.00 -25.36 -13.61
CA ASP A 326 -18.91 -24.99 -12.21
C ASP A 326 -19.05 -23.48 -11.97
N LEU A 327 -18.59 -22.64 -12.90
CA LEU A 327 -18.73 -21.18 -12.84
C LEU A 327 -20.13 -20.71 -13.27
N ALA A 328 -20.78 -21.43 -14.19
CA ALA A 328 -22.13 -21.12 -14.66
C ALA A 328 -23.18 -21.19 -13.53
N LYS A 329 -22.91 -21.96 -12.47
CA LYS A 329 -23.77 -22.04 -11.27
C LYS A 329 -23.76 -20.76 -10.43
N LEU A 330 -22.75 -19.91 -10.61
CA LEU A 330 -22.53 -18.70 -9.81
C LEU A 330 -23.29 -17.47 -10.35
N ASP A 331 -24.06 -17.62 -11.43
CA ASP A 331 -24.83 -16.54 -12.08
C ASP A 331 -23.99 -15.30 -12.43
N LEU A 332 -22.72 -15.50 -12.79
CA LEU A 332 -21.80 -14.41 -13.10
C LEU A 332 -22.11 -13.78 -14.46
N LYS A 333 -22.02 -12.45 -14.53
CA LYS A 333 -22.16 -11.68 -15.77
C LYS A 333 -20.81 -11.16 -16.21
N LYS A 334 -20.58 -11.14 -17.52
CA LYS A 334 -19.40 -10.47 -18.09
C LYS A 334 -19.67 -8.95 -18.03
N PRO A 335 -18.83 -8.16 -17.34
CA PRO A 335 -19.03 -6.73 -17.26
C PRO A 335 -18.90 -6.11 -18.65
N LYS A 336 -19.72 -5.08 -18.93
CA LYS A 336 -19.69 -4.35 -20.21
C LYS A 336 -18.37 -3.59 -20.39
N ASP A 337 -17.91 -2.98 -19.31
CA ASP A 337 -16.63 -2.30 -19.20
C ASP A 337 -15.92 -2.77 -17.94
N VAL A 338 -14.63 -3.10 -18.07
CA VAL A 338 -13.77 -3.43 -16.93
C VAL A 338 -13.30 -2.09 -16.37
N GLY A 339 -14.10 -1.51 -15.48
CA GLY A 339 -13.90 -0.17 -14.93
C GLY A 339 -13.23 -0.17 -13.56
N ILE A 340 -12.71 0.99 -13.18
CA ILE A 340 -12.40 1.30 -11.78
C ILE A 340 -13.71 1.14 -11.00
N PHE A 341 -13.65 0.45 -9.86
CA PHE A 341 -14.79 0.29 -8.96
C PHE A 341 -15.40 1.66 -8.67
N TYR A 342 -16.61 1.88 -9.17
CA TYR A 342 -17.52 2.86 -8.60
C TYR A 342 -18.30 2.11 -7.53
N ASP A 343 -17.74 2.02 -6.33
CA ASP A 343 -18.53 1.65 -5.18
C ASP A 343 -19.37 2.89 -4.79
N GLU A 344 -20.69 2.79 -4.93
CA GLU A 344 -21.62 3.84 -4.49
C GLU A 344 -21.39 4.19 -3.00
N SER A 345 -20.90 3.24 -2.20
CA SER A 345 -20.58 3.44 -0.79
C SER A 345 -19.31 4.28 -0.58
N GLU A 346 -18.27 4.07 -1.40
CA GLU A 346 -17.09 4.94 -1.44
C GLU A 346 -17.46 6.33 -1.95
N GLU A 347 -18.28 6.45 -3.00
CA GLU A 347 -18.76 7.75 -3.50
C GLU A 347 -19.52 8.52 -2.43
N LEU A 348 -20.38 7.85 -1.65
CA LEU A 348 -21.07 8.45 -0.51
C LEU A 348 -20.09 8.90 0.58
N CYS A 349 -19.05 8.10 0.88
CA CYS A 349 -18.02 8.48 1.85
C CYS A 349 -17.20 9.68 1.36
N TYR A 350 -16.74 9.67 0.12
CA TYR A 350 -16.04 10.80 -0.50
C TYR A 350 -16.93 12.04 -0.51
N THR A 351 -18.21 11.90 -0.89
CA THR A 351 -19.17 13.00 -0.90
C THR A 351 -19.43 13.55 0.51
N ALA A 352 -19.48 12.68 1.53
CA ALA A 352 -19.63 13.09 2.92
C ALA A 352 -18.40 13.85 3.44
N VAL A 353 -17.19 13.38 3.09
CA VAL A 353 -15.94 14.08 3.43
C VAL A 353 -15.85 15.43 2.71
N ILE A 354 -16.17 15.47 1.41
CA ILE A 354 -16.21 16.71 0.62
C ILE A 354 -17.20 17.69 1.24
N ARG A 355 -18.43 17.25 1.55
CA ARG A 355 -19.45 18.07 2.20
C ARG A 355 -19.00 18.58 3.57
N GLY A 356 -18.38 17.73 4.40
CA GLY A 356 -17.83 18.15 5.68
C GLY A 356 -16.73 19.20 5.56
N TYR A 357 -15.91 19.11 4.50
CA TYR A 357 -14.92 20.12 4.18
C TYR A 357 -15.56 21.44 3.72
N GLU A 358 -16.55 21.38 2.82
CA GLU A 358 -17.33 22.54 2.35
C GLU A 358 -18.04 23.25 3.52
N ASP A 359 -18.65 22.51 4.45
CA ASP A 359 -19.30 23.06 5.64
C ASP A 359 -18.30 23.78 6.55
N THR A 360 -17.10 23.21 6.70
CA THR A 360 -16.01 23.82 7.48
C THR A 360 -15.54 25.13 6.84
N VAL A 361 -15.32 25.14 5.52
CA VAL A 361 -14.94 26.34 4.77
C VAL A 361 -16.03 27.42 4.89
N ASN A 362 -17.30 27.05 4.71
CA ASN A 362 -18.44 27.96 4.84
C ASN A 362 -18.57 28.56 6.25
N MET A 363 -18.29 27.77 7.29
CA MET A 363 -18.26 28.25 8.67
C MET A 363 -17.17 29.32 8.86
N TYR A 364 -15.96 29.09 8.35
CA TYR A 364 -14.88 30.08 8.44
C TYR A 364 -15.19 31.34 7.63
N GLN A 365 -15.74 31.21 6.41
CA GLN A 365 -16.15 32.35 5.60
C GLN A 365 -17.17 33.23 6.33
N LYS A 366 -18.16 32.64 7.01
CA LYS A 366 -19.12 33.39 7.83
C LYS A 366 -18.45 34.13 8.99
N LYS A 367 -17.45 33.53 9.64
CA LYS A 367 -16.67 34.19 10.71
C LYS A 367 -15.88 35.37 10.17
N ILE A 368 -15.22 35.20 9.02
CA ILE A 368 -14.47 36.28 8.34
C ILE A 368 -15.41 37.45 8.04
N ASN A 369 -16.54 37.19 7.38
CA ASN A 369 -17.51 38.24 7.03
C ASN A 369 -17.99 39.01 8.27
N LYS A 370 -18.26 38.32 9.39
CA LYS A 370 -18.67 38.96 10.65
C LYS A 370 -17.57 39.84 11.23
N LEU A 371 -16.32 39.39 11.18
CA LEU A 371 -15.17 40.20 11.62
C LEU A 371 -14.99 41.42 10.74
N THR A 372 -15.06 41.25 9.41
CA THR A 372 -14.97 42.36 8.45
C THR A 372 -16.05 43.42 8.70
N GLU A 373 -17.29 43.01 9.00
CA GLU A 373 -18.36 43.93 9.40
C GLU A 373 -18.05 44.66 10.72
N GLU A 374 -17.48 43.97 11.71
CA GLU A 374 -17.11 44.57 13.00
C GLU A 374 -15.98 45.60 12.82
N ILE A 375 -14.98 45.28 12.01
CA ILE A 375 -13.89 46.18 11.64
C ILE A 375 -14.41 47.40 10.88
N PHE A 376 -15.31 47.20 9.92
CA PHE A 376 -15.93 48.30 9.20
C PHE A 376 -16.68 49.26 10.15
N LYS A 377 -17.44 48.71 11.12
CA LYS A 377 -18.11 49.52 12.15
C LYS A 377 -17.12 50.28 13.04
N LEU A 378 -16.02 49.64 13.43
CA LEU A 378 -14.98 50.28 14.24
C LEU A 378 -14.27 51.40 13.47
N ASN A 379 -13.97 51.19 12.19
CA ASN A 379 -13.38 52.23 11.33
C ASN A 379 -14.32 53.45 11.19
N GLN A 380 -15.63 53.25 11.06
CA GLN A 380 -16.59 54.36 11.06
C GLN A 380 -16.61 55.14 12.38
N VAL A 381 -16.37 54.47 13.52
CA VAL A 381 -16.27 55.15 14.82
C VAL A 381 -14.97 55.96 14.89
N ILE A 382 -13.87 55.41 14.41
CA ILE A 382 -12.57 56.11 14.34
C ILE A 382 -12.67 57.35 13.45
N GLU A 383 -13.23 57.22 12.24
CA GLU A 383 -13.43 58.36 11.32
C GLU A 383 -14.27 59.47 11.94
N ARG A 384 -15.28 59.14 12.77
CA ARG A 384 -16.08 60.13 13.51
C ARG A 384 -15.30 60.81 14.63
N LEU A 385 -14.35 60.11 15.25
CA LEU A 385 -13.52 60.64 16.34
C LEU A 385 -12.36 61.49 15.80
N ASP A 386 -11.83 61.15 14.63
CA ASP A 386 -10.77 61.89 13.93
C ASP A 386 -11.32 63.01 13.02
N ALA A 387 -12.65 63.12 12.87
CA ALA A 387 -13.27 64.26 12.21
C ALA A 387 -12.80 65.55 12.92
N PRO A 388 -12.17 66.50 12.20
CA PRO A 388 -11.68 67.72 12.80
C PRO A 388 -12.83 68.46 13.46
N ILE A 389 -12.71 68.71 14.77
CA ILE A 389 -13.63 69.60 15.49
C ILE A 389 -13.57 70.92 14.76
N GLU A 390 -14.64 71.26 14.02
CA GLU A 390 -14.71 72.53 13.30
C GLU A 390 -14.43 73.66 14.29
N PRO A 391 -13.37 74.47 14.08
CA PRO A 391 -13.20 75.67 14.85
C PRO A 391 -14.34 76.61 14.44
N LYS A 392 -15.20 76.98 15.38
CA LYS A 392 -16.19 78.05 15.21
C LYS A 392 -15.46 79.27 14.62
N SER A 393 -15.67 79.54 13.33
CA SER A 393 -15.02 80.66 12.65
C SER A 393 -15.82 81.94 12.87
N LEU A 394 -15.14 82.91 13.49
CA LEU A 394 -15.46 84.32 13.35
C LEU A 394 -15.15 84.75 11.91
N VAL A 395 -16.12 85.48 11.37
CA VAL A 395 -16.18 86.21 10.09
C VAL A 395 -14.84 86.80 9.62
N ASN A 396 -14.47 86.57 8.35
CA ASN A 396 -14.23 87.68 7.42
C ASN A 396 -14.08 87.30 5.94
N MET A 397 -14.54 88.24 5.12
CA MET A 397 -14.62 88.24 3.66
C MET A 397 -13.23 88.36 2.99
N ASN A 398 -13.03 87.70 1.84
CA ASN A 398 -13.04 88.34 0.50
C ASN A 398 -12.38 87.49 -0.62
N THR A 399 -12.92 87.70 -1.82
CA THR A 399 -12.34 87.60 -3.18
C THR A 399 -12.02 86.23 -3.81
N SER A 400 -12.95 85.78 -4.67
CA SER A 400 -12.86 85.65 -6.15
C SER A 400 -11.80 84.76 -6.84
N PRO A 401 -12.11 84.27 -8.07
CA PRO A 401 -11.81 82.89 -8.48
C PRO A 401 -10.81 82.77 -9.66
N SER A 402 -10.24 81.60 -9.91
CA SER A 402 -10.13 80.99 -11.27
C SER A 402 -9.26 79.71 -11.37
N LEU A 403 -9.65 78.87 -12.34
CA LEU A 403 -8.85 78.01 -13.24
C LEU A 403 -8.37 76.59 -12.82
N THR A 404 -8.98 75.62 -13.50
CA THR A 404 -8.63 74.22 -13.86
C THR A 404 -7.33 74.09 -14.69
N PRO A 405 -6.87 72.91 -15.21
CA PRO A 405 -6.97 71.46 -14.85
C PRO A 405 -5.62 70.66 -15.03
N ARG A 406 -5.67 69.30 -14.98
CA ARG A 406 -4.69 68.26 -15.47
C ARG A 406 -3.49 67.91 -14.54
N LYS A 407 -2.91 66.71 -14.47
CA LYS A 407 -2.92 65.47 -15.28
C LYS A 407 -2.27 64.28 -14.53
N GLU A 408 -2.67 63.07 -14.95
CA GLU A 408 -2.01 61.74 -15.01
C GLU A 408 -0.53 61.57 -14.60
N GLU A 409 -0.22 60.49 -13.84
CA GLU A 409 0.73 59.37 -14.14
C GLU A 409 1.01 58.56 -12.84
N LYS A 410 0.62 57.28 -12.75
CA LYS A 410 1.31 56.02 -13.10
C LYS A 410 2.32 55.47 -12.08
N GLU A 411 2.05 54.22 -11.68
CA GLU A 411 2.96 53.12 -11.27
C GLU A 411 3.84 53.25 -10.02
N SER A 412 3.48 52.52 -8.96
CA SER A 412 4.25 51.33 -8.54
C SER A 412 3.48 50.55 -7.46
N THR A 413 3.19 49.28 -7.73
CA THR A 413 2.74 48.31 -6.72
C THR A 413 3.94 47.97 -5.82
N LYS A 414 4.17 48.81 -4.80
CA LYS A 414 4.90 48.38 -3.60
C LYS A 414 3.98 47.48 -2.80
N THR A 415 4.46 46.29 -2.46
CA THR A 415 3.93 45.48 -1.37
C THR A 415 3.91 46.35 -0.11
N VAL A 416 2.72 46.82 0.27
CA VAL A 416 2.53 47.59 1.49
C VAL A 416 2.62 46.59 2.62
N ASN A 417 3.78 46.54 3.27
CA ASN A 417 3.90 46.01 4.62
C ASN A 417 2.92 46.85 5.47
N ILE A 418 1.90 46.22 6.06
CA ILE A 418 0.89 46.94 6.84
C ILE A 418 1.62 47.63 7.99
N GLN A 419 1.80 48.94 7.84
CA GLN A 419 2.34 49.83 8.86
C GLN A 419 1.54 49.62 10.14
N GLU A 420 2.24 49.51 11.28
CA GLU A 420 1.63 49.66 12.60
C GLU A 420 0.73 50.89 12.55
N PHE A 421 -0.59 50.68 12.67
CA PHE A 421 -1.54 51.78 12.70
C PHE A 421 -1.17 52.67 13.90
N TYR A 422 -0.78 53.92 13.63
CA TYR A 422 -0.57 54.92 14.66
C TYR A 422 -1.95 55.32 15.19
N ILE A 423 -2.45 54.57 16.19
CA ILE A 423 -3.76 54.83 16.79
C ILE A 423 -3.63 56.07 17.68
N SER A 424 -4.36 57.14 17.34
CA SER A 424 -4.40 58.39 18.09
C SER A 424 -4.62 58.18 19.59
N GLU A 425 -3.83 58.84 20.44
CA GLU A 425 -3.94 58.77 21.91
C GLU A 425 -5.31 59.26 22.43
N LYS A 426 -6.10 59.92 21.59
CA LYS A 426 -7.44 60.43 21.93
C LYS A 426 -8.53 59.35 21.94
N ILE A 427 -8.25 58.13 21.49
CA ILE A 427 -9.22 57.03 21.49
C ILE A 427 -9.27 56.38 22.88
N PRO A 428 -10.45 56.16 23.50
CA PRO A 428 -10.56 55.47 24.78
C PRO A 428 -9.83 54.11 24.79
N ASP A 429 -9.07 53.83 25.85
CA ASP A 429 -8.22 52.63 25.94
C ASP A 429 -8.99 51.32 25.75
N GLU A 430 -10.26 51.27 26.15
CA GLU A 430 -11.13 50.11 25.95
C GLU A 430 -11.40 49.81 24.46
N ILE A 431 -11.59 50.86 23.65
CA ILE A 431 -11.78 50.73 22.19
C ILE A 431 -10.44 50.37 21.55
N ARG A 432 -9.34 50.94 22.01
CA ARG A 432 -7.98 50.65 21.53
C ARG A 432 -7.60 49.18 21.78
N CYS A 433 -7.80 48.68 22.99
CA CYS A 433 -7.54 47.28 23.35
C CYS A 433 -8.44 46.32 22.55
N ARG A 434 -9.69 46.68 22.30
CA ARG A 434 -10.62 45.88 21.50
C ARG A 434 -10.24 45.86 20.02
N LEU A 435 -9.78 46.98 19.47
CA LEU A 435 -9.24 47.07 18.10
C LEU A 435 -7.98 46.22 17.96
N ILE A 436 -7.01 46.35 18.87
CA ILE A 436 -5.77 45.54 18.87
C ILE A 436 -6.10 44.04 18.97
N THR A 437 -7.06 43.65 19.81
CA THR A 437 -7.49 42.24 19.95
C THR A 437 -8.18 41.74 18.69
N LEU A 438 -9.02 42.56 18.05
CA LEU A 438 -9.73 42.19 16.82
C LEU A 438 -8.79 42.15 15.62
N THR A 439 -7.91 43.13 15.46
CA THR A 439 -6.86 43.14 14.43
C THR A 439 -5.85 42.02 14.67
N SER A 440 -5.54 41.65 15.92
CA SER A 440 -4.72 40.47 16.22
C SER A 440 -5.43 39.16 15.87
N LYS A 441 -6.73 39.04 16.14
CA LYS A 441 -7.53 37.85 15.74
C LYS A 441 -7.77 37.79 14.25
N GLU A 442 -8.00 38.93 13.60
CA GLU A 442 -8.07 39.04 12.15
C GLU A 442 -6.73 38.70 11.54
N ASN A 443 -5.60 39.19 12.07
CA ASN A 443 -4.27 38.82 11.63
C ASN A 443 -3.93 37.36 11.94
N GLN A 444 -4.46 36.73 12.99
CA GLN A 444 -4.31 35.30 13.25
C GLN A 444 -5.17 34.45 12.31
N ILE A 445 -6.36 34.93 11.92
CA ILE A 445 -7.23 34.30 10.94
C ILE A 445 -6.67 34.52 9.53
N TYR A 446 -6.15 35.71 9.25
CA TYR A 446 -5.46 36.07 8.02
C TYR A 446 -4.17 35.29 7.92
N ASP A 447 -3.34 35.22 8.96
CA ASP A 447 -2.17 34.32 9.08
C ASP A 447 -2.59 32.87 9.00
N PHE A 448 -3.72 32.45 9.55
CA PHE A 448 -4.21 31.08 9.37
C PHE A 448 -4.59 30.85 7.91
N ILE A 449 -5.17 31.83 7.21
CA ILE A 449 -5.56 31.80 5.78
C ILE A 449 -4.36 31.99 4.83
N THR A 450 -3.32 32.71 5.24
CA THR A 450 -2.07 32.95 4.48
C THR A 450 -0.99 31.94 4.84
N LYS A 451 -0.95 31.37 6.04
CA LYS A 451 -0.16 30.16 6.36
C LYS A 451 -0.86 28.88 5.90
N SER A 452 -2.18 28.90 5.70
CA SER A 452 -2.89 27.93 4.84
C SER A 452 -2.91 28.38 3.37
N GLU A 453 -1.86 29.09 2.92
CA GLU A 453 -1.68 29.58 1.56
C GLU A 453 -2.20 28.53 0.55
N SER A 454 -3.28 28.76 -0.18
CA SER A 454 -3.79 30.06 -0.57
C SER A 454 -5.28 30.08 -0.91
N THR A 455 -5.84 31.28 -0.90
CA THR A 455 -7.04 31.63 -1.65
C THR A 455 -6.87 31.37 -3.16
N THR A 456 -5.64 31.29 -3.68
CA THR A 456 -5.32 30.70 -4.98
C THR A 456 -5.35 29.17 -5.02
N VAL A 457 -5.16 28.45 -3.91
CA VAL A 457 -5.30 26.98 -3.79
C VAL A 457 -6.76 26.62 -3.60
N LEU A 458 -7.52 27.35 -2.79
CA LEU A 458 -8.98 27.20 -2.75
C LEU A 458 -9.61 27.62 -4.08
N GLY A 459 -9.15 28.69 -4.74
CA GLY A 459 -9.59 29.06 -6.08
C GLY A 459 -9.12 28.10 -7.18
N LYS A 460 -7.94 27.47 -7.05
CA LYS A 460 -7.46 26.39 -7.93
C LYS A 460 -8.13 25.06 -7.62
N CYS A 461 -8.53 24.79 -6.38
CA CYS A 461 -9.31 23.64 -5.94
C CYS A 461 -10.77 23.78 -6.39
N GLU A 462 -11.37 24.97 -6.32
CA GLU A 462 -12.69 25.26 -6.90
C GLU A 462 -12.65 25.20 -8.42
N LYS A 463 -11.59 25.73 -9.08
CA LYS A 463 -11.37 25.52 -10.52
C LYS A 463 -11.17 24.04 -10.84
N PHE A 464 -10.38 23.31 -10.05
CA PHE A 464 -10.10 21.89 -10.22
C PHE A 464 -11.36 21.04 -10.01
N LEU A 465 -12.15 21.30 -8.96
CA LEU A 465 -13.43 20.68 -8.68
C LEU A 465 -14.48 21.06 -9.73
N GLY A 466 -14.48 22.28 -10.24
CA GLY A 466 -15.33 22.72 -11.34
C GLY A 466 -14.95 22.07 -12.68
N VAL A 467 -13.65 21.83 -12.92
CA VAL A 467 -13.12 21.07 -14.07
C VAL A 467 -13.44 19.59 -13.93
N TYR A 468 -13.26 19.02 -12.74
CA TYR A 468 -13.58 17.63 -12.41
C TYR A 468 -15.08 17.36 -12.52
N GLN A 469 -15.94 18.25 -11.99
CA GLN A 469 -17.39 18.19 -12.15
C GLN A 469 -17.84 18.37 -13.61
N LYS A 470 -17.15 19.20 -14.41
CA LYS A 470 -17.41 19.30 -15.85
C LYS A 470 -16.98 18.03 -16.59
N ALA A 471 -15.84 17.45 -16.23
CA ALA A 471 -15.34 16.21 -16.82
C ALA A 471 -16.22 15.01 -16.45
N SER A 472 -16.74 14.94 -15.22
CA SER A 472 -17.65 13.88 -14.75
C SER A 472 -19.09 14.05 -15.25
N LYS A 473 -19.55 15.30 -15.49
CA LYS A 473 -20.86 15.58 -16.11
C LYS A 473 -20.86 15.53 -17.64
N CYS A 474 -19.69 15.54 -18.28
CA CYS A 474 -19.57 15.19 -19.69
C CYS A 474 -19.81 13.68 -19.84
N LYS A 475 -21.08 13.27 -19.80
CA LYS A 475 -21.48 12.07 -20.53
C LYS A 475 -21.02 12.26 -21.97
N ILE A 476 -20.31 11.28 -22.51
CA ILE A 476 -20.30 11.07 -23.95
C ILE A 476 -21.72 10.59 -24.27
N GLU A 477 -22.68 11.52 -24.33
CA GLU A 477 -24.00 11.23 -24.86
C GLU A 477 -23.82 10.96 -26.34
N ASP A 478 -23.93 9.68 -26.68
CA ASP A 478 -24.10 9.15 -28.02
C ASP A 478 -25.53 9.50 -28.52
N ASP A 479 -25.91 10.78 -28.43
CA ASP A 479 -27.16 11.27 -29.01
C ASP A 479 -26.98 11.40 -30.52
N ALA A 480 -27.07 10.25 -31.17
CA ALA A 480 -27.29 10.16 -32.59
C ALA A 480 -28.71 10.71 -32.91
N PRO A 481 -28.85 11.77 -33.72
CA PRO A 481 -30.15 12.10 -34.27
C PRO A 481 -30.60 10.96 -35.17
N LYS A 482 -31.79 10.41 -34.91
CA LYS A 482 -32.48 9.48 -35.81
C LYS A 482 -32.78 10.22 -37.12
N ILE A 483 -31.93 10.04 -38.13
CA ILE A 483 -32.19 10.53 -39.48
C ILE A 483 -32.78 9.36 -40.28
N SER A 484 -34.07 9.46 -40.57
CA SER A 484 -34.76 8.62 -41.55
C SER A 484 -34.19 8.85 -42.94
N GLN A 485 -34.04 7.77 -43.70
CA GLN A 485 -33.55 7.79 -45.07
C GLN A 485 -34.40 8.69 -45.99
N LYS A 486 -33.72 9.56 -46.75
CA LYS A 486 -33.80 9.49 -48.22
C LYS A 486 -32.64 10.22 -48.88
N ASP A 487 -32.30 9.69 -50.05
CA ASP A 487 -31.09 9.91 -50.82
C ASP A 487 -30.85 11.35 -51.23
N LYS A 488 -29.74 11.90 -50.75
CA LYS A 488 -28.69 12.61 -51.50
C LYS A 488 -27.53 12.86 -50.53
N ASP A 489 -26.34 13.03 -51.08
CA ASP A 489 -25.16 13.56 -50.39
C ASP A 489 -24.25 12.57 -49.64
N LYS A 490 -23.48 11.83 -50.45
CA LYS A 490 -22.22 11.22 -50.01
C LYS A 490 -21.17 12.29 -49.66
N GLU A 491 -21.24 13.48 -50.28
CA GLU A 491 -20.37 14.63 -49.98
C GLU A 491 -20.71 15.36 -48.66
N ILE A 492 -21.99 15.40 -48.25
CA ILE A 492 -22.37 16.02 -46.96
C ILE A 492 -22.02 15.09 -45.79
N LYS A 493 -22.14 13.77 -45.95
CA LYS A 493 -21.73 12.80 -44.91
C LYS A 493 -20.24 12.83 -44.61
N ASP A 494 -19.39 13.00 -45.62
CA ASP A 494 -17.93 13.10 -45.41
C ASP A 494 -17.54 14.45 -44.80
N LYS A 495 -18.27 15.53 -45.12
CA LYS A 495 -18.09 16.84 -44.49
C LYS A 495 -18.52 16.84 -43.02
N ASP A 496 -19.69 16.28 -42.71
CA ASP A 496 -20.20 16.17 -41.33
C ASP A 496 -19.34 15.23 -40.47
N LYS A 497 -18.78 14.16 -41.05
CA LYS A 497 -17.83 13.29 -40.35
C LYS A 497 -16.53 14.03 -40.04
N LYS A 498 -16.00 14.79 -41.00
CA LYS A 498 -14.77 15.59 -40.82
C LYS A 498 -14.95 16.73 -39.83
N ASP A 499 -16.14 17.35 -39.80
CA ASP A 499 -16.46 18.41 -38.85
C ASP A 499 -16.72 17.86 -37.44
N LYS A 500 -17.30 16.65 -37.32
CA LYS A 500 -17.37 15.90 -36.04
C LYS A 500 -15.99 15.50 -35.53
N GLU A 501 -15.12 14.93 -36.37
CA GLU A 501 -13.75 14.56 -35.98
C GLU A 501 -12.94 15.80 -35.56
N LYS A 502 -13.11 16.94 -36.24
CA LYS A 502 -12.52 18.22 -35.83
C LYS A 502 -13.07 18.73 -34.50
N ALA A 503 -14.38 18.61 -34.24
CA ALA A 503 -14.99 19.02 -32.98
C ALA A 503 -14.49 18.15 -31.81
N VAL A 504 -14.40 16.83 -32.00
CA VAL A 504 -13.84 15.89 -31.03
C VAL A 504 -12.35 16.17 -30.78
N ALA A 505 -11.56 16.41 -31.83
CA ALA A 505 -10.15 16.78 -31.70
C ALA A 505 -9.95 18.13 -30.98
N LYS A 506 -10.82 19.11 -31.24
CA LYS A 506 -10.83 20.41 -30.55
C LYS A 506 -11.17 20.26 -29.06
N ASN A 507 -12.15 19.44 -28.73
CA ASN A 507 -12.49 19.14 -27.33
C ASN A 507 -11.36 18.37 -26.63
N LYS A 508 -10.79 17.34 -27.25
CA LYS A 508 -9.63 16.60 -26.71
C LYS A 508 -8.44 17.53 -26.46
N LYS A 509 -8.11 18.43 -27.42
CA LYS A 509 -7.03 19.42 -27.27
C LYS A 509 -7.30 20.43 -26.15
N THR A 510 -8.56 20.82 -25.96
CA THR A 510 -8.97 21.74 -24.89
C THR A 510 -8.86 21.08 -23.51
N CYS A 511 -9.33 19.83 -23.37
CA CYS A 511 -9.16 19.05 -22.13
C CYS A 511 -7.68 18.81 -21.80
N LEU A 512 -6.87 18.46 -22.79
CA LEU A 512 -5.41 18.29 -22.64
C LEU A 512 -4.71 19.58 -22.18
N GLY A 513 -5.13 20.74 -22.69
CA GLY A 513 -4.61 22.04 -22.26
C GLY A 513 -4.93 22.32 -20.79
N ILE A 514 -6.16 22.06 -20.38
CA ILE A 514 -6.63 22.23 -18.98
C ILE A 514 -5.90 21.27 -18.03
N LEU A 515 -5.69 20.03 -18.46
CA LEU A 515 -4.96 19.02 -17.68
C LEU A 515 -3.47 19.34 -17.55
N LYS A 516 -2.84 19.89 -18.59
CA LYS A 516 -1.46 20.37 -18.53
C LYS A 516 -1.31 21.57 -17.58
N GLU A 517 -2.26 22.50 -17.61
CA GLU A 517 -2.31 23.61 -16.65
C GLU A 517 -2.49 23.10 -15.20
N ALA A 518 -3.28 22.04 -14.99
CA ALA A 518 -3.43 21.40 -13.68
C ALA A 518 -2.11 20.74 -13.19
N HIS A 519 -1.38 20.08 -14.10
CA HIS A 519 -0.07 19.48 -13.80
C HIS A 519 1.01 20.54 -13.50
N ASP A 520 1.05 21.66 -14.21
CA ASP A 520 2.01 22.73 -13.92
C ASP A 520 1.70 23.42 -12.58
N ASN A 521 0.41 23.48 -12.20
CA ASN A 521 -0.01 23.94 -10.88
C ASN A 521 0.34 22.95 -9.74
N ARG A 522 0.52 21.66 -10.03
CA ARG A 522 0.95 20.60 -9.09
C ARG A 522 2.39 20.79 -8.64
N GLU A 523 3.32 21.00 -9.58
CA GLU A 523 4.75 21.22 -9.30
C GLU A 523 4.94 22.42 -8.37
N ALA A 524 4.18 23.49 -8.61
CA ALA A 524 4.17 24.68 -7.78
C ALA A 524 3.52 24.47 -6.40
N LEU A 525 2.61 23.51 -6.25
CA LEU A 525 1.96 23.20 -4.96
C LEU A 525 2.88 22.34 -4.07
N MET A 526 3.57 21.37 -4.67
CA MET A 526 4.46 20.44 -3.97
C MET A 526 5.72 21.11 -3.42
N SER A 527 6.14 22.25 -3.99
CA SER A 527 7.29 23.02 -3.52
C SER A 527 7.04 23.85 -2.25
N HIS A 528 5.78 23.91 -1.75
CA HIS A 528 5.38 24.81 -0.66
C HIS A 528 4.69 24.10 0.53
N LEU A 529 4.69 22.76 0.58
CA LEU A 529 3.99 22.00 1.61
C LEU A 529 4.94 21.45 2.69
N GLU A 530 4.88 22.01 3.91
CA GLU A 530 5.61 21.51 5.10
C GLU A 530 4.79 20.53 5.97
N ASP A 531 3.46 20.45 5.79
CA ASP A 531 2.58 19.57 6.57
C ASP A 531 2.47 18.16 5.95
N THR A 532 3.03 17.18 6.66
CA THR A 532 3.08 15.77 6.24
C THR A 532 1.70 15.15 5.95
N LYS A 533 0.65 15.50 6.70
CA LYS A 533 -0.70 14.92 6.50
C LYS A 533 -1.41 15.56 5.32
N LEU A 534 -1.20 16.85 5.10
CA LEU A 534 -1.73 17.56 3.93
C LEU A 534 -1.01 17.10 2.66
N THR A 535 0.31 16.95 2.71
CA THR A 535 1.12 16.37 1.64
C THR A 535 0.64 14.96 1.27
N GLN A 536 0.35 14.09 2.26
CA GLN A 536 -0.18 12.75 2.00
C GLN A 536 -1.53 12.77 1.27
N ARG A 537 -2.46 13.66 1.67
CA ARG A 537 -3.76 13.81 1.01
C ARG A 537 -3.66 14.40 -0.39
N ILE A 538 -2.76 15.37 -0.58
CA ILE A 538 -2.49 15.97 -1.89
C ILE A 538 -1.84 14.94 -2.82
N VAL A 539 -0.89 14.14 -2.33
CA VAL A 539 -0.26 13.04 -3.08
C VAL A 539 -1.31 12.02 -3.55
N ALA A 540 -2.27 11.66 -2.70
CA ALA A 540 -3.37 10.76 -3.07
C ALA A 540 -4.28 11.36 -4.16
N LEU A 541 -4.66 12.64 -4.02
CA LEU A 541 -5.45 13.35 -5.02
C LEU A 541 -4.71 13.55 -6.35
N THR A 542 -3.38 13.74 -6.30
CA THR A 542 -2.55 13.83 -7.51
C THR A 542 -2.40 12.49 -8.23
N GLY A 543 -2.38 11.37 -7.50
CA GLY A 543 -2.40 10.04 -8.13
C GLY A 543 -3.67 9.82 -8.96
N ILE A 544 -4.82 10.31 -8.47
CA ILE A 544 -6.09 10.28 -9.20
C ILE A 544 -6.05 11.16 -10.45
N LEU A 545 -5.40 12.33 -10.38
CA LEU A 545 -5.22 13.26 -11.50
C LEU A 545 -4.32 12.68 -12.59
N ASP A 546 -3.20 12.08 -12.21
CA ASP A 546 -2.27 11.44 -13.15
C ASP A 546 -2.93 10.25 -13.87
N ASP A 547 -3.77 9.49 -13.16
CA ASP A 547 -4.62 8.44 -13.75
C ASP A 547 -5.61 9.01 -14.79
N ILE A 548 -6.25 10.14 -14.49
CA ILE A 548 -7.18 10.81 -15.41
C ILE A 548 -6.42 11.33 -16.66
N ILE A 549 -5.27 12.00 -16.47
CA ILE A 549 -4.44 12.50 -17.56
C ILE A 549 -3.97 11.36 -18.48
N PHE A 550 -3.59 10.24 -17.89
CA PHE A 550 -3.20 9.04 -18.63
C PHE A 550 -4.35 8.45 -19.45
N ILE A 551 -5.59 8.45 -18.92
CA ILE A 551 -6.78 7.96 -19.65
C ILE A 551 -7.14 8.89 -20.83
N PHE A 552 -6.92 10.20 -20.70
CA PHE A 552 -7.23 11.19 -21.74
C PHE A 552 -6.21 11.25 -22.88
N ASN A 553 -4.94 10.94 -22.61
CA ASN A 553 -3.87 10.84 -23.61
C ASN A 553 -4.11 9.65 -24.53
#